data_AF-A0A7Y5V545-F1
#
_entry.id   AF-A0A7Y5V545-F1
#
_cell.length_a   1.000
_cell.length_b   1.000
_cell.length_c   1.000
_cell.angle_alpha   90.00
_cell.angle_beta   90.00
_cell.angle_gamma   90.00
#
_symmetry.space_group_name_H-M   'P 1'
#
loop_
_entity.id
_entity.type
_entity.pdbx_description
1 polymer ?
#
loop_
_entity_poly.entity_id
_entity_poly.type
_entity_poly.pdbx_seq_one_letter_code
_entity_poly.pdbx_strand_id
1 'polypeptide(L)'
;MIHALIDTTRVVGSVESGGVPQEVCAEAVGNHDRGESLLTVNLRAYLRATEHEHLGETATPGWLPAPEVVTEHVEAEEAHEMVGDIFASWCRKVAEAIP
;
A
#
# COMPACT_ATOMS: atom_id res chain seq x y z
N MET A 1 1.89 -22.50 -7.27
CA MET A 1 0.73 -21.85 -7.95
C MET A 1 0.51 -20.54 -7.23
N ILE A 2 0.59 -19.42 -7.94
CA ILE A 2 0.46 -18.09 -7.33
C ILE A 2 -1.02 -17.74 -7.21
N HIS A 3 -1.42 -17.34 -6.01
CA HIS A 3 -2.77 -16.90 -5.67
C HIS A 3 -2.73 -15.44 -5.22
N ALA A 4 -3.52 -14.58 -5.87
CA ALA A 4 -3.77 -13.24 -5.38
C ALA A 4 -4.57 -13.32 -4.07
N LEU A 5 -4.11 -12.60 -3.04
CA LEU A 5 -4.76 -12.51 -1.74
C LEU A 5 -5.46 -11.17 -1.54
N ILE A 6 -4.74 -10.08 -1.80
CA ILE A 6 -5.29 -8.73 -1.71
C ILE A 6 -4.83 -7.88 -2.88
N ASP A 7 -5.71 -6.97 -3.27
CA ASP A 7 -5.41 -5.78 -4.05
C ASP A 7 -6.24 -4.66 -3.40
N THR A 8 -5.60 -3.86 -2.55
CA THR A 8 -6.32 -2.91 -1.70
C THR A 8 -5.59 -1.60 -1.58
N THR A 9 -6.37 -0.52 -1.61
CA THR A 9 -5.92 0.85 -1.35
C THR A 9 -6.69 1.42 -0.18
N ARG A 10 -5.99 2.13 0.71
CA ARG A 10 -6.58 2.87 1.83
C ARG A 10 -6.10 4.31 1.81
N VAL A 11 -7.03 5.25 1.95
CA VAL A 11 -6.69 6.65 2.24
C VAL A 11 -6.29 6.73 3.72
N VAL A 12 -5.06 7.16 3.98
CA VAL A 12 -4.49 7.25 5.34
C VAL A 12 -4.45 8.68 5.88
N GLY A 13 -4.66 9.67 5.00
CA GLY A 13 -4.77 11.08 5.38
C GLY A 13 -4.97 11.96 4.15
N SER A 14 -4.86 13.26 4.34
CA SER A 14 -4.91 14.26 3.27
C SER A 14 -3.89 15.35 3.52
N VAL A 15 -3.34 15.91 2.44
CA VAL A 15 -2.39 17.02 2.46
C VAL A 15 -2.83 18.10 1.48
N GLU A 16 -2.44 19.34 1.75
CA GLU A 16 -2.53 20.40 0.75
C GLU A 16 -1.17 20.57 0.06
N SER A 17 -1.14 20.39 -1.26
CA SER A 17 0.07 20.55 -2.07
C SER A 17 -0.23 21.54 -3.19
N GLY A 18 0.48 22.66 -3.23
CA GLY A 18 0.24 23.71 -4.24
C GLY A 18 -1.16 24.34 -4.19
N GLY A 19 -1.84 24.28 -3.05
CA GLY A 19 -3.21 24.78 -2.88
C GLY A 19 -4.31 23.81 -3.31
N VAL A 20 -3.96 22.58 -3.69
CA VAL A 20 -4.91 21.52 -4.07
C VAL A 20 -4.95 20.45 -2.96
N PRO A 21 -6.14 20.04 -2.49
CA PRO A 21 -6.28 18.94 -1.54
C PRO A 21 -6.03 17.58 -2.20
N GLN A 22 -5.07 16.84 -1.68
CA GLN A 22 -4.70 15.51 -2.15
C GLN A 22 -4.87 14.47 -1.05
N GLU A 23 -5.39 13.31 -1.42
CA GLU A 23 -5.44 12.14 -0.53
C GLU A 23 -4.07 11.46 -0.49
N VAL A 24 -3.63 11.11 0.71
CA VAL A 24 -2.48 10.22 0.90
C VAL A 24 -3.00 8.79 0.89
N CYS A 25 -2.61 8.02 -0.11
CA CYS A 25 -3.02 6.63 -0.31
C CYS A 25 -1.88 5.68 0.05
N ALA A 26 -2.23 4.60 0.76
CA ALA A 26 -1.39 3.43 0.95
C ALA A 26 -2.02 2.25 0.21
N GLU A 27 -1.23 1.50 -0.55
CA GLU A 27 -1.69 0.34 -1.31
C GLU A 27 -0.85 -0.89 -0.97
N ALA A 28 -1.51 -2.04 -0.98
CA ALA A 28 -0.88 -3.35 -0.90
C ALA A 28 -1.46 -4.32 -1.93
N VAL A 29 -0.55 -4.99 -2.66
CA VAL A 29 -0.86 -6.10 -3.55
C VAL A 29 -0.14 -7.34 -3.05
N GLY A 30 -0.91 -8.27 -2.47
CA GLY A 30 -0.41 -9.48 -1.83
C GLY A 30 -0.68 -10.72 -2.68
N ASN A 31 0.34 -11.56 -2.86
CA ASN A 31 0.25 -12.83 -3.57
C ASN A 31 0.93 -13.94 -2.77
N HIS A 32 0.36 -15.14 -2.76
CA HIS A 32 0.94 -16.31 -2.12
C HIS A 32 1.25 -17.40 -3.14
N ASP A 33 2.48 -17.90 -3.15
CA ASP A 33 2.83 -19.12 -3.86
C ASP A 33 2.73 -20.33 -2.94
N ARG A 34 1.70 -21.14 -3.16
CA ARG A 34 1.48 -22.40 -2.42
C ARG A 34 2.55 -23.45 -2.65
N GLY A 35 3.32 -23.36 -3.74
CA GLY A 35 4.40 -24.31 -4.00
C GLY A 35 5.60 -24.10 -3.07
N GLU A 36 5.84 -22.84 -2.70
CA GLU A 36 7.02 -22.41 -1.94
C GLU A 36 6.63 -21.95 -0.51
N SER A 37 5.35 -22.04 -0.16
CA SER A 37 4.75 -21.42 1.04
C SER A 37 5.24 -19.98 1.24
N LEU A 38 5.19 -19.19 0.16
CA LEU A 38 5.82 -17.87 0.11
C LEU A 38 4.77 -16.79 -0.15
N LEU A 39 4.61 -15.89 0.80
CA LEU A 39 3.86 -14.66 0.66
C LEU A 39 4.76 -13.56 0.11
N THR A 40 4.28 -12.81 -0.88
CA THR A 40 4.90 -11.58 -1.39
C THR A 40 3.89 -10.44 -1.35
N VAL A 41 4.22 -9.36 -0.66
CA VAL A 41 3.39 -8.14 -0.55
C VAL A 41 4.15 -6.97 -1.15
N ASN A 42 3.59 -6.40 -2.22
CA ASN A 42 4.08 -5.16 -2.82
C ASN A 42 3.35 -4.00 -2.17
N LEU A 43 4.10 -3.10 -1.56
CA LEU A 43 3.60 -1.94 -0.84
C LEU A 43 3.99 -0.68 -1.58
N ARG A 44 3.03 0.23 -1.76
CA ARG A 44 3.32 1.58 -2.26
C ARG A 44 2.50 2.63 -1.53
N ALA A 45 2.97 3.87 -1.63
CA ALA A 45 2.24 5.04 -1.17
C ALA A 45 2.30 6.12 -2.24
N TYR A 46 1.22 6.87 -2.40
CA TYR A 46 1.13 7.94 -3.38
C TYR A 46 0.08 8.96 -2.96
N LEU A 47 0.19 10.17 -3.51
CA LEU A 47 -0.85 11.19 -3.46
C LEU A 47 -1.78 11.02 -4.64
N ARG A 48 -3.08 11.18 -4.43
CA ARG A 48 -4.09 11.24 -5.48
C ARG A 48 -4.89 12.53 -5.36
N ALA A 49 -5.09 13.23 -6.47
CA ALA A 49 -5.97 14.38 -6.49
C ALA A 49 -7.43 13.97 -6.22
N THR A 50 -8.13 14.76 -5.40
CA THR A 50 -9.56 14.57 -5.14
C THR A 50 -10.44 15.29 -6.17
N GLU A 51 -9.86 16.25 -6.88
CA GLU A 51 -10.56 17.05 -7.88
C GLU A 51 -10.63 16.32 -9.24
N HIS A 52 -11.80 16.43 -9.89
CA HIS A 52 -12.12 15.73 -11.12
C HIS A 52 -11.22 16.11 -12.31
N GLU A 53 -10.61 17.29 -12.30
CA GLU A 53 -9.73 17.76 -13.39
C GLU A 53 -8.40 16.98 -13.44
N HIS A 54 -8.01 16.32 -12.34
CA HIS A 54 -6.75 15.57 -12.20
C HIS A 54 -6.97 14.10 -11.83
N LEU A 55 -8.16 13.57 -12.10
CA LEU A 55 -8.54 12.21 -11.71
C LEU A 55 -7.61 11.17 -12.39
N GLY A 56 -6.83 10.44 -11.59
CA GLY A 56 -5.86 9.43 -12.07
C GLY A 56 -4.41 9.87 -12.04
N GLU A 57 -4.14 11.16 -11.79
CA GLU A 57 -2.78 11.62 -11.49
C GLU A 57 -2.35 11.13 -10.11
N THR A 58 -1.16 10.52 -10.06
CA THR A 58 -0.55 10.08 -8.81
C THR A 58 0.83 10.70 -8.66
N ALA A 59 1.17 11.14 -7.46
CA ALA A 59 2.48 11.71 -7.15
C ALA A 59 3.12 10.97 -5.97
N THR A 60 4.44 10.84 -6.00
CA THR A 60 5.23 10.18 -4.95
C THR A 60 6.29 11.16 -4.42
N PRO A 61 5.88 12.17 -3.63
CA PRO A 61 6.82 13.11 -3.04
C PRO A 61 7.86 12.40 -2.17
N GLY A 62 9.07 12.97 -2.08
CA GLY A 62 10.20 12.34 -1.40
C GLY A 62 10.07 12.16 0.13
N TRP A 63 9.03 12.74 0.75
CA TRP A 63 8.70 12.48 2.15
C TRP A 63 7.85 11.21 2.35
N LEU A 64 7.18 10.72 1.30
CA LEU A 64 6.48 9.44 1.40
C LEU A 64 7.49 8.29 1.45
N PRO A 65 7.16 7.22 2.19
CA PRO A 65 7.94 5.99 2.14
C PRO A 65 8.07 5.48 0.69
N ALA A 66 9.28 5.12 0.30
CA ALA A 66 9.52 4.49 -0.99
C ALA A 66 8.80 3.13 -1.07
N PRO A 67 8.38 2.69 -2.27
CA PRO A 67 7.78 1.36 -2.45
C PRO A 67 8.65 0.25 -1.86
N GLU A 68 8.00 -0.73 -1.25
CA GLU A 68 8.65 -1.80 -0.50
C GLU A 68 8.05 -3.16 -0.91
N VAL A 69 8.89 -4.20 -0.96
CA VAL A 69 8.43 -5.58 -1.19
C VAL A 69 8.79 -6.38 0.05
N VAL A 70 7.76 -6.96 0.68
CA VAL A 70 7.91 -7.83 1.85
C VAL A 70 7.66 -9.26 1.40
N THR A 71 8.56 -10.17 1.75
CA THR A 71 8.45 -11.59 1.45
C THR A 71 8.55 -12.41 2.73
N GLU A 72 7.56 -13.26 2.97
CA GLU A 72 7.48 -14.06 4.19
C GLU A 72 7.16 -15.51 3.86
N HIS A 73 7.81 -16.44 4.54
CA HIS A 73 7.44 -17.86 4.48
C HIS A 73 6.27 -18.11 5.42
N VAL A 74 5.12 -18.45 4.86
CA VAL A 74 3.86 -18.62 5.58
C VAL A 74 2.98 -19.62 4.84
N GLU A 75 2.26 -20.44 5.58
CA GLU A 75 1.29 -21.35 4.98
C GLU A 75 0.07 -20.60 4.43
N ALA A 76 -0.63 -21.20 3.48
CA ALA A 76 -1.72 -20.54 2.76
C ALA A 76 -2.87 -20.09 3.68
N GLU A 77 -3.09 -20.83 4.77
CA GLU A 77 -4.11 -20.59 5.78
C GLU A 77 -3.82 -19.32 6.61
N GLU A 78 -2.54 -19.03 6.86
CA GLU A 78 -2.08 -17.89 7.67
C GLU A 78 -1.75 -16.66 6.80
N ALA A 79 -1.57 -16.85 5.49
CA ALA A 79 -1.14 -15.79 4.58
C ALA A 79 -2.08 -14.58 4.56
N HIS A 80 -3.41 -14.76 4.71
CA HIS A 80 -4.35 -13.65 4.76
C HIS A 80 -4.19 -12.77 6.01
N GLU A 81 -3.95 -13.40 7.17
CA GLU A 81 -3.73 -12.68 8.43
C GLU A 81 -2.42 -11.88 8.36
N MET A 82 -1.33 -12.54 7.95
CA MET A 82 -0.02 -11.92 7.80
C MET A 82 -0.04 -10.73 6.82
N VAL A 83 -0.70 -10.87 5.67
CA VAL A 83 -0.90 -9.77 4.71
C VAL A 83 -1.61 -8.59 5.36
N GLY A 84 -2.63 -8.85 6.18
CA GLY A 84 -3.37 -7.81 6.89
C GLY A 84 -2.49 -7.03 7.86
N ASP A 85 -1.64 -7.73 8.62
CA ASP A 85 -0.70 -7.12 9.57
C ASP A 85 0.38 -6.30 8.86
N ILE A 86 0.94 -6.83 7.77
CA ILE A 86 1.90 -6.11 6.93
C ILE A 86 1.27 -4.81 6.42
N PHE A 87 0.05 -4.88 5.89
CA PHE A 87 -0.63 -3.70 5.35
C PHE A 87 -1.03 -2.69 6.44
N ALA A 88 -1.44 -3.16 7.62
CA ALA A 88 -1.73 -2.28 8.76
C ALA A 88 -0.48 -1.54 9.23
N SER A 89 0.66 -2.24 9.31
CA SER A 89 1.95 -1.63 9.65
C SER A 89 2.40 -0.61 8.60
N TRP A 90 2.21 -0.93 7.32
CA TRP A 90 2.48 -0.01 6.21
C TRP A 90 1.62 1.26 6.30
N CYS A 91 0.31 1.13 6.52
CA CYS A 91 -0.59 2.27 6.68
C CYS A 91 -0.12 3.21 7.79
N ARG A 92 0.33 2.66 8.93
CA ARG A 92 0.88 3.45 10.04
C ARG A 92 2.16 4.17 9.64
N LYS A 93 3.10 3.49 8.98
CA LYS A 93 4.35 4.09 8.47
C LYS A 93 4.08 5.24 7.49
N VAL A 94 3.08 5.09 6.61
CA VAL A 94 2.68 6.16 5.69
C VAL A 94 2.03 7.33 6.45
N ALA A 95 1.17 7.05 7.42
CA ALA A 95 0.52 8.09 8.23
C ALA A 95 1.54 8.91 9.05
N GLU A 96 2.55 8.26 9.63
CA GLU A 96 3.63 8.92 10.38
C GLU A 96 4.54 9.79 9.50
N ALA A 97 4.56 9.56 8.19
CA ALA A 97 5.34 10.33 7.23
C ALA A 97 4.60 11.59 6.72
N ILE A 98 3.31 11.74 7.02
CA ILE A 98 2.52 12.90 6.61
C ILE A 98 3.03 14.16 7.35
N PRO A 99 3.41 15.23 6.61
CA PRO A 99 3.90 16.47 7.19
C PRO A 99 2.81 17.34 7.83
#